data_AF-A0A536X074-F1
#
_entry.id   AF-A0A536X074-F1
#
_cell.length_a   1.000
_cell.length_b   1.000
_cell.length_c   1.000
_cell.angle_alpha   90.00
_cell.angle_beta   90.00
_cell.angle_gamma   90.00
#
_symmetry.space_group_name_H-M   'P 1'
#
loop_
_entity.id
_entity.type
_entity.pdbx_description
1 polymer ?
#
loop_
_entity_poly.entity_id
_entity_poly.type
_entity_poly.pdbx_seq_one_letter_code
_entity_poly.pdbx_strand_id
1 'polypeptide(L)' 'MRLLPYSINVTLDGCCDHRAIIPDEDLHRHAVENLAQADAILFGRVTYEMMEAAWRRPARAGARPDWMEPFARTI' A
#
# COMPACT_ATOMS: atom_id res chain seq x y z
N MET A 1 -0.93 -4.03 26.07
CA MET A 1 -0.64 -4.55 24.71
C MET A 1 -1.58 -3.87 23.74
N ARG A 2 -1.10 -3.45 22.57
CA ARG A 2 -1.91 -2.80 21.55
C ARG A 2 -2.13 -3.77 20.39
N LEU A 3 -3.27 -3.69 19.71
CA LEU A 3 -3.57 -4.53 18.55
C LEU A 3 -2.54 -4.23 17.45
N LEU A 4 -2.00 -5.27 16.82
CA LEU A 4 -1.17 -5.16 15.63
C LEU A 4 -1.92 -5.84 14.47
N PRO A 5 -2.81 -5.12 13.77
CA PRO A 5 -3.50 -5.67 12.61
C PRO A 5 -2.50 -5.88 11.48
N TYR A 6 -2.69 -6.96 10.71
CA TYR A 6 -1.94 -7.24 9.49
C TYR A 6 -2.90 -7.25 8.30
N SER A 7 -2.43 -6.76 7.16
CA SER A 7 -3.16 -6.78 5.89
C SER A 7 -2.17 -6.98 4.77
N ILE A 8 -2.43 -7.92 3.87
CA ILE A 8 -1.61 -8.21 2.69
C ILE A 8 -2.48 -8.85 1.61
N ASN A 9 -2.22 -8.51 0.36
CA ASN A 9 -2.83 -9.18 -0.78
C ASN A 9 -2.14 -10.51 -1.05
N VAL A 10 -2.94 -11.54 -1.27
CA VAL A 10 -2.45 -12.90 -1.57
C VAL A 10 -3.23 -13.47 -2.75
N THR A 11 -2.54 -14.19 -3.63
CA THR A 11 -3.18 -14.94 -4.71
C THR A 11 -3.89 -16.18 -4.18
N LEU A 12 -4.74 -16.80 -5.01
CA LEU A 12 -5.55 -17.97 -4.59
C LEU A 12 -4.71 -19.17 -4.13
N ASP A 13 -3.51 -19.33 -4.66
CA ASP A 13 -2.54 -20.35 -4.30
C ASP A 13 -1.64 -19.97 -3.10
N GLY A 14 -1.88 -18.80 -2.48
CA GLY A 14 -1.18 -18.37 -1.28
C GLY A 14 0.09 -17.55 -1.54
N CYS A 15 0.36 -17.11 -2.77
CA CYS A 15 1.57 -16.36 -3.10
C CYS A 15 1.41 -14.85 -2.81
N CYS A 16 2.46 -14.24 -2.24
CA CYS A 16 2.58 -12.81 -2.05
C CYS A 16 3.58 -12.25 -3.08
N ASP A 17 3.12 -11.81 -4.25
CA ASP A 17 3.95 -11.22 -5.31
C ASP A 17 3.35 -9.88 -5.78
N HIS A 18 4.15 -8.81 -5.70
CA HIS A 18 3.76 -7.46 -6.10
C HIS A 18 3.41 -7.33 -7.59
N ARG A 19 3.93 -8.21 -8.44
CA ARG A 19 3.68 -8.22 -9.88
C ARG A 19 2.44 -9.02 -10.27
N ALA A 20 1.90 -9.82 -9.34
CA ALA A 20 0.73 -10.65 -9.58
C ALA A 20 -0.60 -9.93 -9.25
N ILE A 21 -0.55 -8.84 -8.48
CA ILE A 21 -1.72 -8.06 -8.08
C ILE A 21 -1.88 -6.87 -9.02
N ILE A 22 -3.07 -6.74 -9.61
CA ILE A 22 -3.44 -5.58 -10.42
C ILE A 22 -4.06 -4.54 -9.48
N PRO A 23 -3.49 -3.33 -9.35
CA PRO A 23 -4.09 -2.29 -8.53
C PRO A 23 -5.32 -1.71 -9.22
N ASP A 24 -6.40 -1.55 -8.45
CA ASP A 24 -7.60 -0.81 -8.84
C ASP A 24 -8.03 0.16 -7.74
N GLU A 25 -9.05 0.97 -8.06
CA GLU A 25 -9.53 2.02 -7.18
C GLU A 25 -10.11 1.47 -5.87
N ASP A 26 -10.90 0.39 -5.93
CA ASP A 26 -11.56 -0.16 -4.74
C ASP A 26 -10.55 -0.85 -3.82
N LEU A 27 -9.56 -1.53 -4.38
CA LEU A 27 -8.44 -2.12 -3.63
C LEU A 27 -7.63 -1.04 -2.91
N HIS A 28 -7.33 0.08 -3.58
CA HIS A 28 -6.64 1.21 -2.95
C HIS A 28 -7.48 1.88 -1.88
N ARG A 29 -8.79 2.05 -2.10
CA ARG A 29 -9.72 2.57 -1.10
C ARG A 29 -9.73 1.71 0.16
N HIS A 30 -9.86 0.40 -0.01
CA HIS A 30 -9.82 -0.55 1.10
C HIS A 30 -8.49 -0.50 1.86
N ALA A 31 -7.36 -0.42 1.13
CA ALA A 31 -6.04 -0.30 1.76
C ALA A 31 -5.92 1.00 2.58
N VAL A 32 -6.38 2.13 2.05
CA VAL A 32 -6.36 3.42 2.76
C VAL A 32 -7.23 3.39 4.01
N GLU A 33 -8.42 2.80 3.94
CA GLU A 33 -9.32 2.65 5.09
C GLU A 33 -8.65 1.85 6.22
N ASN A 34 -7.96 0.76 5.88
CA ASN A 34 -7.18 -0.03 6.84
C ASN A 34 -6.03 0.78 7.45
N LEU A 35 -5.27 1.51 6.63
CA LEU A 35 -4.15 2.33 7.11
C LEU A 35 -4.62 3.47 8.02
N ALA A 36 -5.79 4.06 7.74
CA ALA A 36 -6.36 5.14 8.55
C ALA A 36 -6.72 4.71 9.98
N GLN A 37 -6.81 3.40 10.27
CA GLN A 37 -7.04 2.88 11.62
C GLN A 37 -5.74 2.69 12.43
N ALA A 38 -4.57 2.87 11.80
CA ALA A 38 -3.27 2.62 12.41
C ALA A 38 -2.48 3.92 12.65
N ASP A 39 -1.87 4.06 13.83
CA ASP A 39 -0.99 5.18 14.13
C ASP A 39 0.42 5.01 13.52
N ALA A 40 0.78 3.77 13.18
CA ALA A 40 2.11 3.42 12.67
C ALA A 40 2.03 2.20 11.77
N ILE A 41 2.90 2.16 10.77
CA ILE A 41 3.01 1.09 9.77
C ILE A 41 4.36 0.40 9.94
N LEU A 42 4.36 -0.93 9.88
CA LEU A 42 5.57 -1.74 9.94
C LEU A 42 5.75 -2.49 8.62
N PHE A 43 6.92 -2.33 8.01
CA PHE A 43 7.33 -3.08 6.82
C PHE A 43 8.62 -3.84 7.10
N GLY A 44 8.73 -5.04 6.51
CA GLY A 44 10.03 -5.67 6.32
C GLY A 44 10.88 -4.87 5.33
N ARG A 45 12.21 -5.03 5.35
CA ARG A 45 13.15 -4.23 4.55
C ARG A 45 12.77 -4.14 3.07
N VAL A 46 12.51 -5.28 2.42
CA VAL A 46 12.20 -5.32 0.97
C VAL A 46 10.93 -4.55 0.66
N THR A 47 9.86 -4.77 1.44
CA THR A 47 8.60 -4.03 1.27
C THR A 47 8.78 -2.54 1.55
N TYR A 48 9.57 -2.17 2.56
CA TYR A 48 9.88 -0.78 2.86
C TYR A 48 10.58 -0.09 1.68
N GLU A 49 11.64 -0.68 1.13
CA GLU A 49 12.39 -0.12 0.00
C GLU A 49 11.51 0.03 -1.24
N MET A 50 10.62 -0.93 -1.50
CA MET A 50 9.64 -0.85 -2.59
C MET A 50 8.64 0.29 -2.39
N MET A 51 8.07 0.40 -1.19
CA MET A 51 7.13 1.47 -0.86
C MET A 51 7.81 2.84 -0.89
N GLU A 52 9.03 2.94 -0.37
CA GLU A 52 9.83 4.17 -0.39
C GLU A 52 10.10 4.62 -1.83
N ALA A 53 10.57 3.72 -2.69
CA ALA A 53 10.87 4.02 -4.08
C ALA A 53 9.62 4.46 -4.87
N ALA A 54 8.47 3.87 -4.54
CA ALA A 54 7.20 4.21 -5.19
C ALA A 54 6.63 5.54 -4.66
N TRP A 55 6.51 5.74 -3.36
CA TRP A 55 5.60 6.74 -2.78
C TRP A 55 6.29 7.94 -2.12
N ARG A 56 7.53 7.80 -1.67
CA ARG A 56 8.18 8.84 -0.85
C ARG A 56 8.41 10.16 -1.59
N ARG A 57 8.60 10.11 -2.91
CA ARG A 57 8.78 11.31 -3.73
C ARG A 57 7.47 11.68 -4.41
N PRO A 58 7.16 12.98 -4.53
CA PRO A 58 6.03 13.43 -5.35
C PRO A 58 6.12 12.83 -6.75
N ALA A 59 5.02 12.25 -7.20
CA ALA A 59 4.88 11.81 -8.58
C ALA A 59 4.90 13.03 -9.51
N ARG A 60 5.39 12.84 -10.73
CA ARG A 60 5.20 13.85 -11.79
C ARG A 60 3.70 13.98 -12.06
N ALA A 61 3.26 15.17 -12.47
CA ALA A 61 1.86 15.40 -12.85
C ALA A 61 1.42 14.36 -13.90
N GLY A 62 0.30 13.68 -13.64
CA GLY A 62 -0.25 12.64 -14.52
C GLY A 62 0.48 11.29 -14.48
N ALA A 63 1.54 11.12 -13.68
CA ALA A 63 2.22 9.82 -13.55
C ALA A 63 1.42 8.80 -12.72
N ARG A 64 0.39 9.26 -11.99
CA ARG A 64 -0.51 8.46 -11.19
C ARG A 64 -1.95 8.94 -11.38
N PRO A 65 -2.91 8.02 -11.46
CA PRO A 65 -4.32 8.33 -11.29
C PRO A 65 -4.60 8.97 -9.93
N ASP A 66 -5.57 9.89 -9.90
CA ASP A 66 -5.93 10.64 -8.69
C ASP A 66 -6.37 9.74 -7.52
N TRP A 67 -6.96 8.58 -7.82
CA TRP A 67 -7.39 7.61 -6.80
C TRP A 67 -6.23 6.98 -6.03
N MET A 68 -4.99 7.06 -6.51
CA MET A 68 -3.81 6.59 -5.77
C MET A 68 -3.30 7.60 -4.73
N GLU A 69 -3.70 8.87 -4.85
CA GLU A 69 -3.13 9.95 -4.04
C GLU A 69 -3.40 9.81 -2.52
N PRO A 70 -4.60 9.35 -2.06
CA PRO A 70 -4.82 9.10 -0.64
C PRO A 70 -3.87 8.04 -0.05
N PHE A 71 -3.54 7.00 -0.84
CA PHE A 71 -2.57 5.99 -0.44
C PHE A 71 -1.16 6.59 -0.37
N ALA A 72 -0.77 7.36 -1.39
CA ALA A 72 0.53 8.03 -1.46
C ALA A 72 0.80 8.94 -0.25
N ARG A 73 -0.23 9.63 0.26
CA ARG A 73 -0.10 10.51 1.44
C ARG A 73 0.07 9.76 2.76
N THR A 74 -0.27 8.48 2.80
CA THR A 74 -0.25 7.66 4.02
C THR A 74 1.07 6.88 4.17
N ILE A 75 1.84 6.73 3.08
CA ILE A 75 3.09 5.95 3.00
C ILE A 75 4.29 6.87 2.97
#